data_AF-A0A7Y8Y0I9-F1
#
_entry.id   AF-A0A7Y8Y0I9-F1
#
_cell.length_a   1.000
_cell.length_b   1.000
_cell.length_c   1.000
_cell.angle_alpha   90.00
_cell.angle_beta   90.00
_cell.angle_gamma   90.00
#
_symmetry.space_group_name_H-M   'P 1'
#
loop_
_entity.id
_entity.type
_entity.pdbx_description
1 polymer ?
#
loop_
_entity_poly.entity_id
_entity_poly.type
_entity_poly.pdbx_seq_one_letter_code
_entity_poly.pdbx_strand_id
1 'polypeptide(L)' 'MEKKRYSSYAQIEQDLEILKVEKELYYQRLLQTFDNTKDNLDPKKMFGGIPDVAIDMVSGLAGPLKGMLINFVLKKIFK' A
#
# COMPACT_ATOMS: atom_id res chain seq x y z
N MET A 1 14.48 -20.94 -6.75
CA MET A 1 15.95 -20.84 -6.86
C MET A 1 16.45 -22.10 -7.54
N GLU A 2 17.12 -21.98 -8.68
CA GLU A 2 17.79 -23.12 -9.29
C GLU A 2 18.87 -23.65 -8.34
N LYS A 3 19.01 -24.97 -8.23
CA LYS A 3 20.04 -25.59 -7.38
C LYS A 3 21.40 -25.41 -8.06
N LYS A 4 22.14 -24.35 -7.69
CA LYS A 4 23.52 -24.16 -8.13
C LYS A 4 24.40 -25.30 -7.61
N ARG A 5 25.19 -25.90 -8.50
CA ARG A 5 26.26 -26.85 -8.12
C ARG A 5 27.56 -26.08 -8.02
N TYR A 6 28.08 -25.94 -6.80
CA TYR A 6 29.37 -25.32 -6.56
C TYR A 6 30.49 -26.34 -6.76
N SER A 7 31.55 -25.96 -7.46
CA SER A 7 32.73 -26.81 -7.64
C SER A 7 33.80 -26.57 -6.57
N SER A 8 33.71 -25.49 -5.79
CA SER A 8 34.62 -25.19 -4.69
C SER A 8 33.96 -24.35 -3.58
N TYR A 9 34.53 -24.40 -2.37
CA TYR A 9 34.08 -23.57 -1.25
C TYR A 9 34.27 -22.07 -1.50
N ALA A 10 35.27 -21.68 -2.29
CA ALA A 10 35.51 -20.29 -2.67
C ALA A 10 34.33 -19.69 -3.47
N GLN A 11 33.67 -20.49 -4.31
CA GLN A 11 32.47 -20.04 -5.04
C GLN A 11 31.28 -19.83 -4.10
N ILE A 12 31.16 -20.66 -3.06
CA ILE A 12 30.10 -20.52 -2.06
C ILE A 12 30.30 -19.22 -1.28
N GLU A 13 31.54 -18.91 -0.89
CA GLU A 13 31.86 -17.70 -0.14
C GLU A 13 31.60 -16.43 -0.96
N GLN A 14 31.97 -16.44 -2.24
CA GLN A 14 31.67 -15.34 -3.17
C GLN A 14 30.15 -15.12 -3.33
N ASP A 15 29.38 -16.19 -3.55
CA ASP A 15 27.91 -16.09 -3.65
C ASP A 15 27.28 -15.63 -2.33
N LEU A 16 27.83 -16.05 -1.17
CA LEU A 16 27.39 -15.58 0.14
C LEU A 16 27.68 -14.09 0.35
N GLU A 17 28.80 -13.58 -0.15
CA GLU A 17 29.12 -12.16 -0.11
C GLU A 17 28.16 -11.35 -0.98
N ILE A 18 27.86 -11.82 -2.20
CA ILE A 18 26.86 -11.21 -3.08
C ILE A 18 25.50 -11.18 -2.39
N LEU A 19 25.07 -12.29 -1.77
CA LEU A 19 23.80 -12.35 -1.04
C LEU A 19 23.73 -11.35 0.13
N LYS A 20 24.85 -11.12 0.83
CA LYS A 20 24.91 -10.12 1.91
C LYS A 20 24.73 -8.70 1.36
N VAL A 21 25.42 -8.37 0.27
CA VAL A 21 25.32 -7.07 -0.38
C VAL A 21 23.92 -6.84 -0.95
N GLU A 22 23.34 -7.85 -1.61
CA GLU A 22 21.96 -7.79 -2.11
C GLU A 22 20.96 -7.56 -0.98
N LYS A 23 21.11 -8.28 0.14
CA LYS A 23 20.24 -8.11 1.31
C LYS A 23 20.31 -6.68 1.85
N GLU A 24 21.50 -6.11 1.98
CA GLU A 24 21.68 -4.74 2.45
C GLU A 24 21.03 -3.74 1.49
N LEU A 25 21.24 -3.91 0.19
CA LEU A 25 20.65 -3.07 -0.85
C LEU A 25 19.11 -3.14 -0.83
N TYR A 26 18.54 -4.33 -0.69
CA TYR A 26 17.10 -4.51 -0.54
C TYR A 26 16.57 -3.86 0.74
N TYR A 27 17.28 -4.00 1.86
CA TYR A 27 16.89 -3.39 3.12
C TYR A 27 16.85 -1.86 3.02
N GLN A 28 17.88 -1.25 2.43
CA GLN A 28 17.93 0.19 2.21
C GLN A 28 16.81 0.66 1.27
N ARG A 29 16.53 -0.07 0.18
CA ARG A 29 15.41 0.22 -0.71
C ARG A 29 14.05 0.14 -0.01
N LEU A 30 13.87 -0.83 0.88
CA LEU A 30 12.64 -0.96 1.67
C LEU A 30 12.48 0.20 2.63
N LEU A 31 13.54 0.61 3.34
CA LEU A 31 13.51 1.79 4.21
C LEU A 31 13.19 3.05 3.41
N GLN A 32 13.88 3.29 2.29
CA GLN A 32 13.62 4.42 1.40
C GLN A 32 12.19 4.40 0.87
N THR A 33 11.68 3.24 0.47
CA THR A 33 10.29 3.12 0.00
C THR A 33 9.33 3.39 1.14
N PHE A 34 9.58 2.88 2.34
CA PHE A 34 8.72 3.11 3.49
C PHE A 34 8.69 4.59 3.91
N ASP A 35 9.84 5.26 3.93
CA ASP A 35 9.93 6.69 4.24
C ASP A 35 9.24 7.53 3.15
N ASN A 36 9.53 7.26 1.88
CA ASN A 36 8.85 7.92 0.76
C ASN A 36 7.34 7.64 0.75
N THR A 37 6.92 6.41 1.04
CA THR A 37 5.51 6.03 1.08
C THR A 37 4.82 6.64 2.29
N LYS A 38 5.45 6.78 3.45
CA LYS A 38 4.91 7.55 4.57
C LYS A 38 4.68 9.01 4.20
N ASP A 39 5.65 9.62 3.51
CA ASP A 39 5.52 11.00 3.05
C ASP A 39 4.42 11.19 2.00
N ASN A 40 4.14 10.15 1.20
CA ASN A 40 3.09 10.15 0.17
C ASN A 40 1.72 9.67 0.65
N LEU A 41 1.67 8.80 1.68
CA LEU A 41 0.45 8.35 2.34
C LEU A 41 -0.01 9.30 3.45
N ASP A 42 0.74 10.37 3.70
CA ASP A 42 0.29 11.44 4.58
C ASP A 42 -1.01 12.01 3.98
N PRO A 43 -2.17 11.72 4.60
CA PRO A 43 -3.45 12.06 4.00
C PRO A 43 -3.55 13.56 3.79
N LYS A 44 -2.86 14.34 4.63
CA LYS A 44 -2.75 15.80 4.51
C LYS A 44 -2.17 16.27 3.17
N LYS A 45 -1.22 15.53 2.58
CA LYS A 45 -0.65 15.86 1.26
C LYS A 45 -1.50 15.32 0.11
N MET A 46 -2.14 14.16 0.29
CA MET A 46 -3.08 13.60 -0.70
C MET A 46 -4.37 14.42 -0.83
N PHE A 47 -4.88 14.95 0.28
CA PHE A 47 -6.07 15.81 0.31
C PHE A 47 -5.76 17.29 -0.01
N GLY A 48 -4.48 17.67 -0.14
CA GLY A 48 -4.06 19.06 -0.41
C GLY A 48 -4.54 19.65 -1.74
N GLY A 49 -5.21 18.86 -2.59
CA GLY A 49 -5.84 19.31 -3.84
C GLY A 49 -7.37 19.17 -3.89
N ILE A 50 -8.01 18.58 -2.87
CA ILE A 50 -9.47 18.46 -2.83
C ILE A 50 -10.01 19.61 -1.97
N PRO A 51 -10.76 20.57 -2.53
CA PRO A 51 -11.28 21.67 -1.73
C PRO A 51 -12.32 21.13 -0.73
N ASP A 52 -12.32 21.67 0.50
CA ASP A 52 -13.18 21.21 1.60
C ASP A 52 -14.66 21.07 1.21
N VAL A 53 -15.13 21.94 0.30
CA VAL A 53 -16.49 21.91 -0.27
C VAL A 53 -16.83 20.60 -0.99
N ALA A 54 -15.86 19.94 -1.62
CA ALA A 54 -16.08 18.66 -2.30
C ALA A 54 -16.19 17.50 -1.30
N ILE A 55 -15.40 17.54 -0.21
CA ILE A 55 -15.49 16.57 0.89
C ILE A 55 -16.82 16.74 1.64
N ASP A 56 -17.23 17.98 1.91
CA ASP A 56 -18.49 18.31 2.57
C ASP A 56 -19.70 17.93 1.71
N MET A 57 -19.63 18.12 0.38
CA MET A 57 -20.71 17.69 -0.51
C MET A 57 -20.83 16.17 -0.57
N VAL A 58 -19.72 15.43 -0.67
CA VAL A 58 -19.75 13.96 -0.69
C VAL A 58 -20.20 13.39 0.65
N SER A 59 -19.74 13.95 1.77
CA SER A 59 -20.14 13.52 3.11
C SER A 59 -21.61 13.86 3.40
N GLY A 60 -22.08 15.03 2.96
CA GLY A 60 -23.48 15.47 3.06
C GLY A 60 -24.43 14.62 2.22
N LEU A 61 -24.00 14.11 1.06
CA LEU A 61 -24.77 13.18 0.22
C LEU A 61 -24.73 11.74 0.75
N ALA A 62 -23.69 11.35 1.49
CA ALA A 62 -23.58 10.01 2.06
C ALA A 62 -24.70 9.70 3.07
N GLY A 63 -25.20 10.69 3.82
CA GLY A 63 -26.32 10.52 4.74
C GLY A 63 -27.64 10.14 4.03
N PRO A 64 -28.14 10.99 3.12
CA PRO A 64 -29.37 10.72 2.35
C PRO A 64 -29.28 9.45 1.50
N LEU A 65 -28.13 9.18 0.85
CA LEU A 65 -27.96 7.99 0.02
C LEU A 65 -27.93 6.70 0.85
N LYS A 66 -27.29 6.70 2.03
CA LYS A 66 -27.36 5.56 2.96
C LYS A 66 -28.80 5.32 3.42
N GLY A 67 -29.54 6.38 3.77
CA GLY A 67 -30.96 6.27 4.12
C GLY A 67 -31.82 5.72 2.99
N MET A 68 -31.57 6.15 1.75
CA MET A 68 -32.25 5.67 0.55
C MET A 68 -31.95 4.19 0.26
N LEU A 69 -30.68 3.77 0.39
CA LEU A 69 -30.27 2.36 0.23
C LEU A 69 -30.88 1.48 1.32
N ILE A 70 -30.87 1.93 2.59
CA ILE A 70 -31.53 1.22 3.69
C ILE A 70 -33.03 1.08 3.42
N ASN A 71 -33.70 2.15 3.00
CA ASN A 71 -35.12 2.11 2.68
C ASN A 71 -35.44 1.18 1.49
N PHE A 72 -34.57 1.15 0.47
CA PHE A 72 -34.71 0.26 -0.68
C PHE A 72 -34.54 -1.21 -0.29
N VAL A 73 -33.55 -1.52 0.56
CA VAL A 73 -33.31 -2.87 1.08
C VAL A 73 -34.45 -3.31 1.99
N LEU A 74 -34.90 -2.46 2.92
CA LEU A 74 -36.05 -2.75 3.79
C LEU A 74 -37.32 -3.00 2.96
N LYS A 75 -37.62 -2.16 1.97
CA LYS A 75 -38.79 -2.35 1.10
C LYS A 75 -38.70 -3.63 0.26
N LYS A 76 -37.49 -4.11 -0.06
CA LYS A 76 -37.27 -5.37 -0.78
C LYS A 76 -37.35 -6.61 0.13
N ILE A 77 -37.12 -6.46 1.43
CA ILE A 77 -37.19 -7.54 2.42
C ILE A 77 -38.61 -7.68 2.99
N PHE A 78 -39.33 -6.57 3.17
CA PHE A 78 -40.67 -6.52 3.77
C PHE A 78 -41.82 -6.47 2.75
N LYS A 79 -41.57 -6.72 1.46
CA LYS A 79 -42.56 -6.91 0.40
C LYS A 79 -42.25 -8.20 -0.34
#